data_AF-A0A0K0FQH2-F1
#
_entry.id   AF-A0A0K0FQH2-F1
#
_cell.length_a   1.000
_cell.length_b   1.000
_cell.length_c   1.000
_cell.angle_alpha   90.00
_cell.angle_beta   90.00
_cell.angle_gamma   90.00
#
_symmetry.space_group_name_H-M   'P 1'
#
loop_
_entity.id
_entity.type
_entity.pdbx_description
1 polymer ?
#
loop_
_entity_poly.entity_id
_entity_poly.type
_entity_poly.pdbx_seq_one_letter_code
_entity_poly.pdbx_strand_id
1 'polypeptide(L)'
;MADFVHSIEKFAPKMENATIWLQQLESAIRLDALVEDELDILLIKLDLSIIKLIEKKRLTTCQEIKQFLKDNYEGTNSIENSLRKLITFKLNLESANALKSSLNELEKLMSTAHNSLGEKTLEREIHTYILKSLAHNPTLLHATGYFLNNRSIEELKTKIITAYKLSNQDKNLHCSYC
;
A
#
# COMPACT_ATOMS: atom_id res chain seq x y z
N MET A 1 -37.98 -14.11 -10.90
CA MET A 1 -37.20 -13.55 -9.78
C MET A 1 -35.87 -13.09 -10.35
N ALA A 2 -35.34 -11.97 -9.86
CA ALA A 2 -33.96 -11.60 -10.18
C ALA A 2 -33.03 -12.61 -9.51
N ASP A 3 -31.99 -13.05 -10.21
CA ASP A 3 -30.98 -13.99 -9.72
C ASP A 3 -29.70 -13.18 -9.47
N PHE A 4 -29.64 -12.56 -8.29
CA PHE A 4 -28.58 -11.63 -7.94
C PHE A 4 -27.25 -12.36 -7.75
N VAL A 5 -27.29 -13.56 -7.17
CA VAL A 5 -26.11 -14.42 -7.03
C VAL A 5 -25.52 -14.70 -8.40
N HIS A 6 -26.30 -15.09 -9.41
CA HIS A 6 -25.75 -15.37 -10.74
C HIS A 6 -25.11 -14.14 -11.39
N SER A 7 -25.66 -12.95 -11.15
CA SER A 7 -25.12 -11.67 -11.68
C SER A 7 -23.74 -11.27 -11.14
N ILE A 8 -23.34 -11.80 -9.97
CA ILE A 8 -22.03 -11.51 -9.40
C ILE A 8 -20.94 -12.26 -10.18
N GLU A 9 -19.95 -11.52 -10.65
CA GLU A 9 -18.77 -12.10 -11.31
C GLU A 9 -18.02 -13.05 -10.36
N LYS A 10 -17.41 -14.09 -10.94
CA LYS A 10 -16.57 -15.00 -10.15
C LYS A 10 -15.35 -14.27 -9.61
N PHE A 11 -15.02 -14.53 -8.35
CA PHE A 11 -13.82 -13.98 -7.73
C PHE A 11 -12.57 -14.64 -8.30
N ALA A 12 -11.71 -13.83 -8.90
CA ALA A 12 -10.46 -14.26 -9.51
C ALA A 12 -9.25 -13.70 -8.76
N PRO A 13 -8.07 -14.35 -8.84
CA PRO A 13 -6.86 -13.91 -8.12
C PRO A 13 -6.42 -12.45 -8.37
N LYS A 14 -6.89 -11.81 -9.45
CA LYS A 14 -6.52 -10.45 -9.85
C LYS A 14 -7.44 -9.36 -9.28
N MET A 15 -8.57 -9.71 -8.65
CA MET A 15 -9.62 -8.74 -8.31
C MET A 15 -9.26 -7.80 -7.15
N GLU A 16 -8.28 -8.15 -6.30
CA GLU A 16 -7.69 -7.29 -5.24
C GLU A 16 -8.66 -6.64 -4.23
N ASN A 17 -9.95 -6.94 -4.30
CA ASN A 17 -11.03 -6.29 -3.59
C ASN A 17 -11.92 -7.31 -2.86
N ALA A 18 -11.29 -8.35 -2.30
CA ALA A 18 -11.97 -9.48 -1.65
C ALA A 18 -13.08 -9.03 -0.69
N THR A 19 -12.84 -7.99 0.10
CA THR A 19 -13.81 -7.44 1.05
C THR A 19 -15.05 -6.89 0.36
N ILE A 20 -14.88 -6.08 -0.68
CA ILE A 20 -16.01 -5.48 -1.43
C ILE A 20 -16.79 -6.59 -2.14
N TRP A 21 -16.08 -7.52 -2.77
CA TRP A 21 -16.70 -8.63 -3.48
C TRP A 21 -17.50 -9.54 -2.53
N LEU A 22 -16.95 -9.86 -1.35
CA LEU A 22 -17.65 -10.64 -0.33
C LEU A 22 -18.91 -9.93 0.18
N GLN A 23 -18.85 -8.61 0.38
CA GLN A 23 -20.04 -7.83 0.79
C GLN A 23 -21.13 -7.84 -0.27
N GLN A 24 -20.76 -7.76 -1.55
CA GLN A 24 -21.71 -7.89 -2.65
C GLN A 24 -22.33 -9.29 -2.68
N LEU A 25 -21.52 -10.34 -2.51
CA LEU A 25 -22.00 -11.71 -2.46
C LEU A 25 -22.97 -11.95 -1.31
N GLU A 26 -22.63 -11.52 -0.09
CA GLU A 26 -23.51 -11.62 1.08
C GLU A 26 -24.83 -10.89 0.87
N SER A 27 -24.79 -9.73 0.20
CA SER A 27 -26.00 -8.97 -0.12
C SER A 27 -26.87 -9.70 -1.16
N ALA A 28 -26.28 -10.29 -2.19
CA ALA A 28 -27.01 -11.08 -3.19
C ALA A 28 -27.63 -12.34 -2.59
N ILE A 29 -26.89 -13.09 -1.77
CA ILE A 29 -27.39 -14.29 -1.08
C ILE A 29 -28.60 -13.95 -0.21
N ARG A 30 -28.56 -12.81 0.50
CA ARG A 30 -29.68 -12.32 1.29
C ARG A 30 -30.89 -11.94 0.45
N LEU A 31 -30.68 -11.29 -0.70
CA LEU A 31 -31.76 -10.89 -1.61
C LEU A 31 -32.44 -12.10 -2.26
N ASP A 32 -31.66 -13.15 -2.56
CA ASP A 32 -32.18 -14.40 -3.14
C ASP A 32 -32.70 -15.40 -2.08
N ALA A 33 -32.60 -15.06 -0.79
CA ALA A 33 -32.99 -15.90 0.34
C ALA A 33 -32.27 -17.27 0.42
N LEU A 34 -30.99 -17.32 0.03
CA LEU A 34 -30.17 -18.53 -0.06
C LEU A 34 -29.13 -18.65 1.07
N VAL A 35 -29.43 -18.13 2.26
CA VAL A 35 -28.46 -18.03 3.37
C VAL A 35 -27.96 -19.41 3.83
N GLU A 36 -28.79 -20.44 3.74
CA GLU A 36 -28.42 -21.82 4.09
C GLU A 36 -27.38 -22.42 3.14
N ASP A 37 -27.34 -21.95 1.88
CA ASP A 37 -26.45 -22.43 0.82
C ASP A 37 -25.18 -21.58 0.67
N GLU A 38 -24.89 -20.69 1.63
CA GLU A 38 -23.82 -19.68 1.52
C GLU A 38 -22.45 -20.28 1.17
N LEU A 39 -22.09 -21.41 1.79
CA LEU A 39 -20.80 -22.06 1.56
C LEU A 39 -20.68 -22.59 0.12
N ASP A 40 -21.71 -23.26 -0.37
CA ASP A 40 -21.71 -23.81 -1.73
C ASP A 40 -21.71 -22.69 -2.77
N ILE A 41 -22.50 -21.63 -2.53
CA ILE A 41 -22.51 -20.43 -3.37
C ILE A 41 -21.13 -19.78 -3.40
N LEU A 42 -20.48 -19.61 -2.25
CA LEU A 42 -19.12 -19.07 -2.15
C LEU A 42 -18.15 -19.91 -2.99
N LEU A 43 -18.16 -21.23 -2.84
CA LEU A 43 -17.28 -22.13 -3.59
C LEU A 43 -17.52 -22.06 -5.12
N ILE A 44 -18.79 -22.04 -5.55
CA ILE A 44 -19.15 -21.93 -6.98
C ILE A 44 -18.69 -20.61 -7.59
N LYS A 45 -18.69 -19.55 -6.79
CA LYS A 45 -18.31 -18.19 -7.19
C LYS A 45 -16.81 -17.92 -7.12
N LEU A 46 -16.00 -18.88 -6.72
CA LEU A 46 -14.54 -18.77 -6.75
C LEU A 46 -13.96 -19.34 -8.05
N ASP A 47 -12.85 -18.76 -8.49
CA ASP A 47 -12.04 -19.35 -9.54
C ASP A 47 -11.43 -20.70 -9.10
N LEU A 48 -11.28 -21.63 -10.05
CA LEU A 48 -10.74 -22.97 -9.82
C LEU A 48 -9.35 -22.97 -9.17
N SER A 49 -8.51 -21.97 -9.50
CA SER A 49 -7.17 -21.86 -8.90
C SER A 49 -7.24 -21.57 -7.39
N ILE A 50 -8.24 -20.81 -6.96
CA ILE A 50 -8.46 -20.47 -5.54
C ILE A 50 -9.04 -21.68 -4.80
N ILE A 51 -9.99 -22.40 -5.41
CA ILE A 51 -10.58 -23.63 -4.85
C ILE A 51 -9.47 -24.66 -4.55
N LYS A 52 -8.54 -24.88 -5.50
CA LYS A 52 -7.41 -25.79 -5.29
C LYS A 52 -6.53 -25.40 -4.10
N LEU A 53 -6.38 -24.09 -3.83
CA LEU A 53 -5.61 -23.60 -2.67
C LEU A 53 -6.38 -23.80 -1.36
N ILE A 54 -7.69 -23.58 -1.37
CA ILE A 54 -8.59 -23.85 -0.23
C ILE A 54 -8.53 -25.32 0.17
N GLU A 55 -8.68 -26.23 -0.81
CA GLU A 55 -8.58 -27.68 -0.60
C GLU A 55 -7.21 -28.08 -0.03
N LYS A 56 -6.12 -27.53 -0.60
CA LYS A 56 -4.75 -27.78 -0.12
C LYS A 56 -4.55 -27.32 1.32
N LYS A 57 -5.15 -26.19 1.70
CA LYS A 57 -5.11 -25.64 3.07
C LYS A 57 -6.13 -26.28 4.02
N ARG A 58 -7.01 -27.17 3.51
CA ARG A 58 -8.09 -27.84 4.26
C ARG A 58 -9.01 -26.86 4.99
N LEU A 59 -9.32 -25.73 4.38
CA LEU A 59 -10.31 -24.79 4.93
C LEU A 59 -11.70 -25.34 4.64
N THR A 60 -12.52 -25.55 5.67
CA THR A 60 -13.80 -26.25 5.54
C THR A 60 -14.99 -25.38 5.91
N THR A 61 -14.77 -24.27 6.61
CA THR A 61 -15.85 -23.36 7.01
C THR A 61 -15.92 -22.12 6.11
N CYS A 62 -17.13 -21.58 5.96
CA CYS A 62 -17.36 -20.33 5.22
C CYS A 62 -16.50 -19.18 5.79
N GLN A 63 -16.40 -19.07 7.11
CA GLN A 63 -15.61 -18.03 7.77
C GLN A 63 -14.11 -18.14 7.47
N GLU A 64 -13.53 -19.34 7.53
CA GLU A 64 -12.12 -19.56 7.19
C GLU A 64 -11.81 -19.18 5.73
N ILE A 65 -12.71 -19.55 4.81
CA ILE A 65 -12.54 -19.22 3.39
C ILE A 65 -12.63 -17.71 3.18
N LYS A 66 -13.64 -17.04 3.77
CA LYS A 66 -13.78 -15.58 3.70
C LYS A 66 -12.53 -14.87 4.23
N GLN A 67 -11.99 -15.33 5.36
CA GLN A 67 -10.77 -14.76 5.93
C GLN A 67 -9.57 -15.00 5.02
N PHE A 68 -9.40 -16.22 4.50
CA PHE A 68 -8.35 -16.55 3.54
C PHE A 68 -8.41 -15.63 2.30
N LEU A 69 -9.60 -15.35 1.77
CA LEU A 69 -9.75 -14.47 0.61
C LEU A 69 -9.29 -13.04 0.91
N LYS A 70 -9.67 -12.50 2.08
CA LYS A 70 -9.22 -11.19 2.54
C LYS A 70 -7.71 -11.16 2.71
N ASP A 71 -7.14 -12.15 3.37
CA ASP A 71 -5.70 -12.16 3.66
C ASP A 71 -4.82 -12.28 2.40
N ASN A 72 -5.32 -12.97 1.36
CA ASN A 72 -4.51 -13.34 0.19
C ASN A 72 -4.85 -12.56 -1.08
N TYR A 73 -5.98 -11.86 -1.11
CA TYR A 73 -6.45 -11.13 -2.28
C TYR A 73 -7.04 -9.76 -1.96
N GLU A 74 -6.88 -9.23 -0.74
CA GLU A 74 -7.11 -7.82 -0.46
C GLU A 74 -5.81 -7.04 -0.76
N GLY A 75 -5.81 -6.26 -1.84
CA GLY A 75 -4.69 -5.41 -2.24
C GLY A 75 -3.34 -6.13 -2.43
N THR A 76 -3.31 -7.45 -2.59
CA THR A 76 -2.06 -8.23 -2.45
C THR A 76 -1.06 -7.99 -3.57
N ASN A 77 -1.47 -7.81 -4.83
CA ASN A 77 -0.52 -7.38 -5.86
C ASN A 77 -0.14 -5.90 -5.68
N SER A 78 -1.03 -5.04 -5.16
CA SER A 78 -0.65 -3.67 -4.81
C SER A 78 0.45 -3.62 -3.73
N ILE A 79 0.39 -4.52 -2.73
CA ILE A 79 1.43 -4.69 -1.70
C ILE A 79 2.73 -5.20 -2.33
N GLU A 80 2.68 -6.30 -3.08
CA GLU A 80 3.87 -6.89 -3.69
C GLU A 80 4.54 -5.93 -4.69
N ASN A 81 3.75 -5.24 -5.52
CA ASN A 81 4.25 -4.22 -6.43
C ASN A 81 4.86 -3.03 -5.68
N SER A 82 4.25 -2.61 -4.56
CA SER A 82 4.80 -1.53 -3.74
C SER A 82 6.12 -1.94 -3.09
N LEU A 83 6.21 -3.14 -2.52
CA LEU A 83 7.44 -3.71 -1.97
C LEU A 83 8.54 -3.80 -3.05
N ARG A 84 8.22 -4.31 -4.24
CA ARG A 84 9.18 -4.38 -5.36
C ARG A 84 9.67 -3.00 -5.79
N LYS A 85 8.77 -2.01 -5.88
CA LYS A 85 9.16 -0.62 -6.20
C LYS A 85 10.06 -0.03 -5.12
N LEU A 86 9.76 -0.27 -3.84
CA LEU A 86 10.55 0.23 -2.71
C LEU A 86 12.00 -0.27 -2.71
N ILE A 87 12.27 -1.48 -3.23
CA ILE A 87 13.63 -2.03 -3.35
C ILE A 87 14.51 -1.16 -4.25
N THR A 88 13.96 -0.66 -5.36
CA THR A 88 14.70 0.14 -6.35
C THR A 88 14.47 1.64 -6.22
N PHE A 89 13.59 2.06 -5.31
CA PHE A 89 13.17 3.45 -5.18
C PHE A 89 14.34 4.34 -4.73
N LYS A 90 14.43 5.54 -5.32
CA LYS A 90 15.40 6.57 -4.97
C LYS A 90 14.72 7.93 -4.98
N LEU A 91 15.08 8.78 -4.03
CA LEU A 91 14.62 10.16 -4.01
C LEU A 91 15.16 10.90 -5.23
N ASN A 92 14.27 11.62 -5.94
CA ASN A 92 14.68 12.43 -7.08
C ASN A 92 15.19 13.78 -6.57
N LEU A 93 16.49 14.02 -6.74
CA LEU A 93 17.18 15.24 -6.32
C LEU A 93 17.47 16.22 -7.47
N GLU A 94 16.78 16.10 -8.60
CA GLU A 94 16.95 16.98 -9.78
C GLU A 94 16.35 18.38 -9.55
N SER A 95 15.23 18.46 -8.83
CA SER A 95 14.57 19.72 -8.49
C SER A 95 13.75 19.59 -7.20
N ALA A 96 13.40 20.72 -6.58
CA ALA A 96 12.56 20.72 -5.38
C ALA A 96 11.16 20.11 -5.64
N ASN A 97 10.62 20.29 -6.85
CA ASN A 97 9.34 19.69 -7.24
C ASN A 97 9.46 18.18 -7.44
N ALA A 98 10.53 17.72 -8.11
CA ALA A 98 10.79 16.29 -8.28
C ALA A 98 11.04 15.59 -6.93
N LEU A 99 11.75 16.26 -6.01
CA LEU A 99 11.96 15.78 -4.65
C LEU A 99 10.63 15.65 -3.90
N LYS A 100 9.78 16.69 -3.94
CA LYS A 100 8.44 16.65 -3.32
C LYS A 100 7.60 15.49 -3.88
N SER A 101 7.57 15.33 -5.19
CA SER A 101 6.83 14.24 -5.84
C SER A 101 7.35 12.87 -5.40
N SER A 102 8.67 12.68 -5.38
CA SER A 102 9.28 11.42 -4.93
C SER A 102 8.99 11.14 -3.45
N LEU A 103 9.01 12.14 -2.56
CA LEU A 103 8.65 11.96 -1.15
C LEU A 103 7.18 11.54 -0.95
N ASN A 104 6.26 12.09 -1.76
CA ASN A 104 4.85 11.69 -1.72
C ASN A 104 4.64 10.29 -2.29
N GLU A 105 5.37 9.93 -3.35
CA GLU A 105 5.35 8.58 -3.89
C GLU A 105 5.87 7.56 -2.88
N LEU A 106 6.97 7.88 -2.18
CA LEU A 106 7.52 7.03 -1.12
C LEU A 106 6.49 6.75 -0.03
N GLU A 107 5.84 7.80 0.51
CA GLU A 107 4.81 7.63 1.53
C GLU A 107 3.68 6.73 1.02
N LYS A 108 3.19 6.94 -0.20
CA LYS A 108 2.14 6.10 -0.79
C LYS A 108 2.57 4.64 -0.91
N LEU A 109 3.80 4.38 -1.37
CA LEU A 109 4.36 3.05 -1.51
C LEU A 109 4.52 2.37 -0.15
N MET A 110 5.03 3.08 0.87
CA MET A 110 5.19 2.57 2.22
C MET A 110 3.83 2.26 2.88
N SER A 111 2.85 3.16 2.77
CA SER A 111 1.50 2.94 3.31
C SER A 111 0.79 1.76 2.64
N THR A 112 1.05 1.52 1.36
CA THR A 112 0.49 0.38 0.63
C THR A 112 1.22 -0.91 1.00
N ALA A 113 2.55 -0.90 1.00
CA ALA A 113 3.39 -2.07 1.31
C ALA A 113 3.26 -2.55 2.76
N HIS A 114 3.00 -1.62 3.67
CA HIS A 114 2.94 -1.86 5.11
C HIS A 114 1.58 -1.48 5.70
N ASN A 115 0.51 -1.75 4.96
CA ASN A 115 -0.88 -1.41 5.33
C ASN A 115 -1.35 -2.02 6.66
N SER A 116 -0.67 -3.04 7.17
CA SER A 116 -0.95 -3.71 8.44
C SER A 116 -0.23 -3.06 9.64
N LEU A 117 0.69 -2.12 9.41
CA LEU A 117 1.35 -1.39 10.49
C LEU A 117 0.44 -0.32 11.07
N GLY A 118 0.47 -0.16 12.39
CA GLY A 118 -0.13 1.01 13.04
C GLY A 118 0.55 2.31 12.59
N GLU A 119 -0.23 3.39 12.55
CA GLU A 119 0.18 4.71 12.02
C GLU A 119 1.55 5.17 12.53
N LYS A 120 1.77 5.17 13.85
CA LYS A 120 3.05 5.57 14.46
C LYS A 120 4.24 4.71 14.02
N THR A 121 4.02 3.43 13.80
CA THR A 121 5.07 2.51 13.34
C THR A 121 5.39 2.77 11.87
N LEU A 122 4.35 2.97 11.05
CA LEU A 122 4.50 3.34 9.65
C LEU A 122 5.26 4.66 9.48
N GLU A 123 4.95 5.68 10.29
CA GLU A 123 5.68 6.96 10.29
C GLU A 123 7.17 6.79 10.58
N ARG A 124 7.51 5.95 11.56
CA ARG A 124 8.90 5.65 11.91
C ARG A 124 9.65 4.93 10.79
N GLU A 125 8.99 4.00 10.11
CA GLU A 125 9.56 3.30 8.96
C GLU A 125 9.83 4.27 7.80
N ILE A 126 8.87 5.15 7.50
CA ILE A 126 9.02 6.19 6.47
C ILE A 126 10.19 7.14 6.82
N HIS A 127 10.28 7.60 8.07
CA HIS A 127 11.40 8.41 8.54
C HIS A 127 12.74 7.70 8.35
N THR A 128 12.82 6.44 8.77
CA THR A 128 14.04 5.63 8.68
C THR A 128 14.47 5.44 7.22
N TYR A 129 13.51 5.18 6.32
CA TYR A 129 13.76 5.04 4.89
C TYR A 129 14.34 6.33 4.29
N ILE A 130 13.73 7.49 4.61
CA ILE A 130 14.19 8.80 4.13
C ILE A 130 15.64 9.07 4.59
N LEU A 131 15.94 8.83 5.86
CA LEU A 131 17.31 9.03 6.39
C LEU A 131 18.34 8.16 5.69
N LYS A 132 18.03 6.87 5.47
CA LYS A 132 18.89 5.96 4.71
C LYS A 132 19.09 6.45 3.27
N SER A 133 18.03 6.91 2.62
CA SER A 133 18.08 7.42 1.25
C SER A 133 18.89 8.71 1.10
N LEU A 134 18.92 9.53 2.15
CA LEU A 134 19.68 10.79 2.18
C LEU A 134 21.09 10.65 2.78
N ALA A 135 21.52 9.44 3.17
CA ALA A 135 22.80 9.22 3.85
C ALA A 135 24.02 9.77 3.08
N HIS A 136 23.95 9.78 1.74
CA HIS A 136 25.00 10.29 0.87
C HIS A 136 24.89 11.79 0.55
N ASN A 137 23.93 12.50 1.14
CA ASN A 137 23.75 13.95 0.98
C ASN A 137 23.83 14.64 2.35
N PRO A 138 25.04 15.01 2.83
CA PRO A 138 25.25 15.49 4.19
C PRO A 138 24.40 16.71 4.56
N THR A 139 24.20 17.64 3.63
CA THR A 139 23.42 18.85 3.84
C THR A 139 21.95 18.53 4.13
N LEU A 140 21.35 17.63 3.33
CA LEU A 140 19.98 17.19 3.54
C LEU A 140 19.88 16.27 4.77
N LEU A 141 20.86 15.38 4.95
CA LEU A 141 20.90 14.48 6.10
C LEU A 141 20.95 15.27 7.41
N HIS A 142 21.78 16.31 7.51
CA HIS A 142 21.89 17.15 8.70
C HIS A 142 20.60 17.96 8.96
N ALA A 143 19.93 18.40 7.87
CA ALA A 143 18.60 19.01 7.95
C ALA A 143 17.50 18.01 8.34
N THR A 144 17.77 16.70 8.29
CA THR A 144 16.84 15.62 8.69
C THR A 144 17.22 14.89 9.98
N GLY A 145 18.48 14.97 10.43
CA GLY A 145 19.01 14.18 11.54
C GLY A 145 18.44 14.55 12.91
N TYR A 146 17.89 15.75 13.06
CA TYR A 146 17.22 16.21 14.29
C TYR A 146 15.76 15.78 14.43
N PHE A 147 15.22 14.95 13.52
CA PHE A 147 13.76 14.74 13.36
C PHE A 147 13.23 13.35 13.74
N LEU A 148 14.09 12.46 14.25
CA LEU A 148 13.63 11.17 14.76
C LEU A 148 12.74 11.39 16.00
N ASN A 149 11.49 10.90 15.92
CA ASN A 149 10.48 10.75 16.99
C ASN A 149 9.64 11.96 17.44
N ASN A 150 9.78 13.17 16.88
CA ASN A 150 9.08 14.35 17.43
C ASN A 150 8.18 15.14 16.46
N ARG A 151 8.07 14.77 15.18
CA ARG A 151 7.36 15.55 14.15
C ARG A 151 6.67 14.65 13.12
N SER A 152 5.62 15.17 12.47
CA SER A 152 4.88 14.43 11.44
C SER A 152 5.67 14.29 10.14
N ILE A 153 5.29 13.32 9.30
CA ILE A 153 5.89 13.12 7.97
C ILE A 153 5.84 14.41 7.13
N GLU A 154 4.74 15.16 7.18
CA GLU A 154 4.57 16.40 6.42
C GLU A 154 5.54 17.49 6.84
N GLU A 155 5.81 17.61 8.14
CA GLU A 155 6.84 18.52 8.65
C GLU A 155 8.23 18.11 8.17
N LEU A 156 8.54 16.80 8.17
CA LEU A 156 9.82 16.28 7.68
C LEU A 156 10.00 16.59 6.19
N LYS A 157 9.00 16.30 5.35
CA LYS A 157 9.02 16.60 3.91
C LYS A 157 9.27 18.10 3.66
N THR A 158 8.54 18.96 4.38
CA THR A 158 8.67 20.41 4.25
C THR A 158 10.08 20.89 4.57
N LYS A 159 10.71 20.34 5.61
CA LYS A 159 12.09 20.67 5.98
C LYS A 159 13.11 20.21 4.96
N ILE A 160 12.97 18.98 4.45
CA ILE A 160 13.83 18.45 3.39
C ILE A 160 13.78 19.34 2.15
N ILE A 161 12.58 19.69 1.71
CA ILE A 161 12.37 20.54 0.53
C ILE A 161 12.96 21.94 0.76
N THR A 162 12.78 22.51 1.95
CA THR A 162 13.34 23.83 2.30
C THR A 162 14.87 23.79 2.31
N ALA A 163 15.48 22.79 2.96
CA ALA A 163 16.93 22.62 3.00
C ALA A 163 17.51 22.41 1.59
N TYR A 164 16.82 21.64 0.74
CA TYR A 164 17.20 21.45 -0.65
C TYR A 164 17.19 22.77 -1.43
N LYS A 165 16.14 23.58 -1.29
CA LYS A 165 16.06 24.89 -1.95
C LYS A 165 17.19 25.82 -1.52
N LEU A 166 17.46 25.92 -0.21
CA LEU A 166 18.51 26.76 0.35
C LEU A 166 19.91 26.33 -0.15
N SER A 167 20.21 25.03 -0.08
CA SER A 167 21.51 24.51 -0.53
C SER A 167 21.78 24.68 -2.03
N ASN A 168 20.74 24.66 -2.87
CA ASN A 168 20.89 24.98 -4.30
C ASN A 168 21.00 26.48 -4.57
N GLN A 169 20.37 27.34 -3.74
CA GLN A 169 20.55 28.79 -3.83
C GLN A 169 21.98 29.20 -3.49
N ASP A 170 22.57 28.63 -2.43
CA ASP A 170 23.96 28.89 -2.03
C ASP A 170 24.96 28.47 -3.12
N LYS A 171 24.71 27.34 -3.81
CA LYS A 171 25.54 26.89 -4.94
C LYS A 171 25.47 27.84 -6.14
N ASN A 172 24.28 28.36 -6.46
CA ASN A 172 24.12 29.31 -7.56
C ASN A 172 24.77 30.66 -7.25
N LEU A 173 24.69 31.12 -6.00
CA LEU A 173 25.37 32.34 -5.53
C LEU A 173 26.89 32.19 -5.60
N HIS A 174 27.45 31.05 -5.21
CA HIS A 174 28.90 30.82 -5.31
C HIS A 174 29.41 30.69 -6.76
N CYS A 175 28.58 30.21 -7.70
CA CYS A 175 28.96 30.09 -9.10
C CYS A 175 28.91 31.44 -9.86
N SER A 176 28.12 32.41 -9.39
CA SER A 176 28.03 33.76 -9.98
C SER A 176 29.19 34.69 -9.63
N TYR A 177 30.10 34.28 -8.75
CA TYR A 177 31.31 35.02 -8.38
C TYR A 177 32.61 34.41 -8.97
N CYS A 178 32.49 33.49 -9.93
CA CYS A 178 33.61 32.92 -10.68
C CYS A 178 33.79 33.60 -12.05
#